data_AF-A0A4Q5S1E3-F1
#
_entry.id   AF-A0A4Q5S1E3-F1
#
_cell.length_a   1.000
_cell.length_b   1.000
_cell.length_c   1.000
_cell.angle_alpha   90.00
_cell.angle_beta   90.00
_cell.angle_gamma   90.00
#
_symmetry.space_group_name_H-M   'P 1'
#
loop_
_entity.id
_entity.type
_entity.pdbx_description
1 polymer ?
#
loop_
_entity_poly.entity_id
_entity_poly.type
_entity_poly.pdbx_seq_one_letter_code
_entity_poly.pdbx_strand_id
1 'polypeptide(L)'
;MVERPATEVEMGVQLNIKDAETVRLARQLAEATGQPVTQAIKQALESELRRRDEEKAIYVARLREIAREFRADMPQELRDLSSKEWMDGIYDEDGLPK
;
A
#
# COMPACT_ATOMS: atom_id res chain seq x y z
N MET A 1 -9.23 14.18 -10.53
CA MET A 1 -9.75 12.80 -10.58
C MET A 1 -9.15 12.17 -11.83
N VAL A 2 -7.99 11.54 -11.70
CA VAL A 2 -7.28 10.94 -12.85
C VAL A 2 -7.89 9.57 -13.05
N GLU A 3 -8.71 9.43 -14.08
CA GLU A 3 -9.22 8.13 -14.51
C GLU A 3 -8.03 7.26 -14.86
N ARG A 4 -7.83 6.19 -14.09
CA ARG A 4 -6.90 5.13 -14.47
C ARG A 4 -7.53 4.49 -15.70
N PRO A 5 -6.89 4.51 -16.89
CA PRO A 5 -7.46 3.83 -18.04
C PRO A 5 -7.65 2.37 -17.66
N ALA A 6 -8.87 1.86 -17.86
CA ALA A 6 -9.18 0.45 -17.73
C ALA A 6 -8.14 -0.29 -18.56
N THR A 7 -7.37 -1.17 -17.90
CA THR A 7 -6.38 -2.00 -18.58
C THR A 7 -7.14 -2.82 -19.59
N GLU A 8 -7.07 -2.40 -20.84
CA GLU A 8 -7.49 -3.16 -22.01
C GLU A 8 -6.83 -4.53 -21.81
N VAL A 9 -7.63 -5.57 -21.56
CA VAL A 9 -7.11 -6.93 -21.54
C VAL A 9 -6.78 -7.23 -22.99
N GLU A 10 -5.59 -6.78 -23.41
CA GLU A 10 -4.99 -7.16 -24.67
C GLU A 10 -5.09 -8.68 -24.78
N MET A 11 -5.68 -9.12 -25.88
CA MET A 11 -5.71 -10.49 -26.38
C MET A 11 -4.57 -11.35 -25.80
N GLY A 12 -4.92 -12.24 -24.87
CA GLY A 12 -4.08 -13.31 -24.33
C GLY A 12 -2.58 -13.04 -24.26
N VAL A 13 -2.14 -12.10 -23.42
CA VAL A 13 -0.70 -11.87 -23.19
C VAL A 13 -0.06 -13.15 -22.63
N GLN A 14 0.95 -13.66 -23.34
CA GLN A 14 1.69 -14.85 -22.91
C GLN A 14 2.72 -14.47 -21.83
N LEU A 15 2.55 -15.02 -20.63
CA LEU A 15 3.57 -14.96 -19.57
C LEU A 15 4.58 -16.09 -19.76
N ASN A 16 5.81 -15.76 -20.18
CA ASN A 16 6.90 -16.73 -20.31
C ASN A 16 7.87 -16.63 -19.12
N ILE A 17 8.05 -17.74 -18.41
CA ILE A 17 8.95 -17.85 -17.26
C ILE A 17 10.08 -18.81 -17.64
N LYS A 18 11.31 -18.29 -17.73
CA LYS A 18 12.52 -19.07 -18.08
C LYS A 18 13.19 -19.72 -16.87
N ASP A 19 12.84 -19.28 -15.67
CA ASP A 19 13.39 -19.81 -14.43
C ASP A 19 12.78 -21.18 -14.11
N ALA A 20 13.63 -22.21 -14.03
CA ALA A 20 13.20 -23.59 -13.86
C ALA A 20 12.56 -23.83 -12.49
N GLU A 21 13.05 -23.16 -11.45
CA GLU A 21 12.49 -23.29 -10.11
C GLU A 21 11.08 -22.71 -10.03
N THR A 22 10.85 -21.54 -10.61
CA THR A 22 9.53 -20.90 -10.66
C THR A 22 8.52 -21.78 -11.40
N VAL A 23 8.92 -22.39 -12.52
CA VAL A 23 8.06 -23.35 -13.25
C VAL A 23 7.75 -24.57 -12.39
N ARG A 24 8.75 -25.11 -11.67
CA ARG A 24 8.57 -26.24 -10.74
C ARG A 24 7.61 -25.89 -9.61
N LEU A 25 7.72 -24.70 -9.02
CA LEU A 25 6.83 -24.21 -7.96
C LEU A 25 5.40 -24.03 -8.47
N ALA A 26 5.23 -23.43 -9.65
CA ALA A 26 3.92 -23.26 -10.27
C ALA A 26 3.22 -24.60 -10.52
N ARG A 27 3.95 -25.62 -10.97
CA ARG A 27 3.42 -26.98 -11.17
C ARG A 27 3.03 -27.66 -9.86
N GLN A 28 3.88 -27.57 -8.83
CA GLN A 28 3.56 -28.12 -7.50
C GLN A 28 2.31 -27.46 -6.90
N LEU A 29 2.18 -26.14 -7.05
CA LEU A 29 1.00 -25.42 -6.59
C LEU A 29 -0.26 -25.88 -7.33
N ALA A 30 -0.17 -26.06 -8.64
CA ALA A 30 -1.26 -26.56 -9.47
C ALA A 30 -1.70 -27.98 -9.05
N GLU A 31 -0.73 -28.87 -8.81
CA GLU A 31 -0.98 -30.23 -8.34
C GLU A 31 -1.63 -30.25 -6.94
N ALA A 32 -1.08 -29.49 -5.99
CA ALA A 32 -1.59 -29.41 -4.63
C ALA A 32 -3.01 -28.82 -4.55
N THR A 33 -3.37 -27.94 -5.49
CA THR A 33 -4.69 -27.31 -5.55
C THR A 33 -5.68 -28.03 -6.47
N GLY A 34 -5.21 -29.01 -7.27
CA GLY A 34 -6.03 -29.68 -8.28
C GLY A 34 -6.50 -28.75 -9.41
N GLN A 35 -5.77 -27.66 -9.69
CA GLN A 35 -6.15 -26.65 -10.67
C GLN A 35 -5.17 -26.58 -11.85
N PRO A 36 -5.58 -26.02 -13.00
CA PRO A 36 -4.64 -25.68 -14.06
C PRO A 36 -3.56 -24.69 -13.57
N VAL A 37 -2.33 -24.84 -14.05
CA VAL A 37 -1.17 -23.99 -13.64
C VAL A 37 -1.49 -22.50 -13.69
N THR A 38 -2.11 -22.03 -14.77
CA THR A 38 -2.50 -20.61 -14.92
C THR A 38 -3.48 -20.16 -13.84
N GLN A 39 -4.44 -21.01 -13.49
CA GLN A 39 -5.44 -20.70 -12.46
C GLN A 39 -4.79 -20.67 -11.08
N ALA A 40 -3.93 -21.64 -10.78
CA ALA A 40 -3.20 -21.70 -9.52
C ALA A 40 -2.28 -20.48 -9.33
N ILE A 41 -1.55 -20.07 -10.38
CA ILE A 41 -0.73 -18.84 -10.36
C ILE A 41 -1.63 -17.62 -10.15
N LYS A 42 -2.72 -17.49 -10.90
CA LYS A 42 -3.65 -16.36 -10.78
C LYS A 42 -4.16 -16.22 -9.34
N GLN A 43 -4.61 -17.31 -8.74
CA GLN A 43 -5.11 -17.30 -7.36
C GLN A 43 -4.03 -16.92 -6.34
N ALA A 44 -2.80 -17.43 -6.51
CA ALA A 44 -1.68 -17.05 -5.65
C ALA A 44 -1.37 -15.54 -5.74
N LEU A 45 -1.34 -14.99 -6.95
CA LEU A 45 -1.11 -13.57 -7.18
C LEU A 45 -2.25 -12.71 -6.58
N GLU A 46 -3.51 -13.09 -6.81
CA GLU A 46 -4.67 -12.39 -6.23
C GLU A 46 -4.65 -12.43 -4.71
N SER A 47 -4.33 -13.58 -4.11
CA SER A 47 -4.23 -13.73 -2.67
C SER A 47 -3.14 -12.85 -2.08
N GLU A 48 -1.98 -12.79 -2.74
CA GLU A 48 -0.85 -11.98 -2.29
C GLU A 48 -1.12 -10.48 -2.40
N LEU A 49 -1.80 -10.05 -3.47
CA LEU A 49 -2.22 -8.66 -3.63
C LEU A 49 -3.24 -8.26 -2.56
N ARG A 50 -4.26 -9.10 -2.31
CA ARG A 50 -5.23 -8.86 -1.24
C ARG A 50 -4.55 -8.73 0.11
N ARG A 51 -3.63 -9.64 0.45
CA ARG A 51 -2.87 -9.57 1.71
C ARG A 51 -2.13 -8.24 1.86
N ARG A 52 -1.44 -7.78 0.81
CA ARG A 52 -0.74 -6.49 0.84
C ARG A 52 -1.68 -5.29 1.00
N ASP A 53 -2.84 -5.33 0.34
CA ASP A 53 -3.84 -4.27 0.46
C ASP A 53 -4.44 -4.22 1.87
N GLU A 54 -4.71 -5.38 2.48
CA GLU A 54 -5.17 -5.50 3.86
C GLU A 54 -4.12 -5.00 4.87
N GLU A 55 -2.86 -5.41 4.73
CA GLU A 55 -1.74 -4.92 5.55
C GLU A 55 -1.62 -3.39 5.46
N LYS A 56 -1.71 -2.84 4.25
CA LYS A 56 -1.68 -1.40 4.03
C LYS A 56 -2.88 -0.70 4.67
N ALA A 57 -4.08 -1.28 4.57
CA ALA A 57 -5.27 -0.73 5.19
C ALA A 57 -5.16 -0.67 6.71
N ILE A 58 -4.64 -1.73 7.34
CA ILE A 58 -4.38 -1.80 8.79
C ILE A 58 -3.35 -0.72 9.19
N TYR A 59 -2.24 -0.63 8.45
CA TYR A 59 -1.21 0.37 8.72
C TYR A 59 -1.75 1.80 8.62
N VAL A 60 -2.51 2.12 7.57
CA VAL A 60 -3.13 3.44 7.39
C VAL A 60 -4.17 3.72 8.47
N ALA A 61 -4.96 2.73 8.87
CA ALA A 61 -5.92 2.87 9.95
C ALA A 61 -5.20 3.23 11.27
N ARG A 62 -4.10 2.54 11.58
CA ARG A 62 -3.30 2.82 12.78
C ARG A 62 -2.67 4.22 12.75
N LEU A 63 -2.14 4.65 11.60
CA LEU A 63 -1.63 6.02 11.44
C LEU A 63 -2.72 7.08 11.68
N ARG A 64 -3.93 6.85 11.16
CA ARG A 64 -5.05 7.77 11.36
C ARG A 64 -5.53 7.82 12.81
N GLU A 65 -5.48 6.69 13.51
CA GLU A 65 -5.80 6.63 14.94
C GLU A 65 -4.80 7.45 15.76
N ILE A 66 -3.49 7.22 15.56
CA ILE A 66 -2.43 7.99 16.23
C ILE A 66 -2.58 9.49 15.94
N ALA A 67 -2.83 9.87 14.67
CA ALA A 67 -3.02 11.27 14.30
C ALA A 67 -4.27 11.89 14.97
N ARG A 68 -5.32 11.08 15.20
CA ARG A 68 -6.54 11.52 15.89
C ARG A 68 -6.29 11.71 17.38
N GLU A 69 -5.63 10.76 18.03
CA GLU A 69 -5.24 10.85 19.45
C GLU A 69 -4.36 12.09 19.68
N PHE A 70 -3.31 12.25 18.88
CA PHE A 70 -2.43 13.42 18.95
C PHE A 70 -3.20 14.74 18.76
N ARG A 71 -4.13 14.79 17.79
CA ARG A 71 -4.96 15.98 17.57
C ARG A 71 -5.93 16.22 18.72
N ALA A 72 -6.42 15.19 19.41
CA ALA A 72 -7.34 15.33 20.53
C ALA A 72 -6.70 15.96 21.78
N ASP A 73 -5.39 15.74 21.97
CA ASP A 73 -4.62 16.28 23.10
C ASP A 73 -3.98 17.65 22.80
N MET A 74 -3.95 18.06 21.52
CA MET A 74 -3.37 19.34 21.12
C MET A 74 -4.24 20.53 21.55
N PRO A 75 -3.68 21.64 22.07
CA PRO A 75 -4.39 22.89 22.30
C PRO A 75 -5.13 23.40 21.05
N GLN A 76 -6.30 24.02 21.24
CA GLN A 76 -7.14 24.43 20.10
C GLN A 76 -6.44 25.46 19.22
N GLU A 77 -5.68 26.40 19.80
CA GLU A 77 -4.99 27.44 19.03
C GLU A 77 -3.98 26.87 18.05
N LEU A 78 -3.47 25.69 18.35
CA LEU A 78 -2.47 25.00 17.55
C LEU A 78 -3.09 24.07 16.49
N ARG A 79 -4.38 23.70 16.61
CA ARG A 79 -5.05 22.82 15.63
C ARG A 79 -5.40 23.53 14.32
N ASP A 80 -5.55 24.85 14.40
CA ASP A 80 -5.96 25.71 13.28
C ASP A 80 -4.77 26.22 12.48
N LEU A 81 -3.55 26.08 13.02
CA LEU A 81 -2.31 26.45 12.34
C LEU A 81 -1.88 25.37 11.34
N SER A 82 -1.43 25.80 10.17
CA SER A 82 -0.69 24.95 9.25
C SER A 82 0.67 24.56 9.83
N SER A 83 1.27 23.50 9.28
CA SER A 83 2.61 23.05 9.69
C SER A 83 3.67 24.14 9.53
N LYS A 84 3.51 25.07 8.59
CA LYS A 84 4.43 26.19 8.41
C LYS A 84 4.28 27.23 9.51
N GLU A 85 3.06 27.62 9.82
CA GLU A 85 2.77 28.60 10.90
C GLU A 85 3.22 28.07 12.27
N TRP A 86 3.10 26.76 12.49
CA TRP A 86 3.67 26.08 13.65
C TRP A 86 5.20 26.22 13.73
N MET A 87 5.91 26.00 12.63
CA MET A 87 7.38 26.10 12.59
C MET A 87 7.85 27.56 12.78
N ASP A 88 7.19 28.52 12.13
CA ASP A 88 7.51 29.94 12.23
C ASP A 88 7.25 30.50 13.65
N GLY A 89 6.35 29.85 14.42
CA GLY A 89 6.06 30.19 15.81
C GLY A 89 7.08 29.66 16.83
N ILE A 90 7.80 28.58 16.52
CA ILE A 90 8.75 27.92 17.44
C ILE A 90 10.16 28.52 17.30
N TYR A 91 10.56 28.92 16.10
CA TYR A 91 11.90 29.44 15.83
C TYR A 91 11.88 30.93 15.49
N ASP A 92 12.96 31.65 15.83
CA ASP A 92 13.21 33.00 15.38
C ASP A 92 13.83 33.04 13.97
N GLU A 93 14.13 34.25 13.49
CA GLU A 93 14.68 34.48 12.15
C GLU A 93 16.10 33.92 11.95
N ASP A 94 16.82 33.66 13.05
CA ASP A 94 18.13 33.02 13.07
C ASP A 94 18.03 31.49 13.24
N GLY A 95 16.80 30.96 13.38
CA GLY A 95 16.52 29.53 13.54
C GLY A 95 16.71 29.01 14.97
N LEU A 96 16.78 29.90 15.96
CA LEU A 96 16.88 29.55 17.38
C LEU A 96 15.49 29.38 18.01
N PRO A 97 15.34 28.46 18.98
CA PRO A 97 14.07 28.33 19.70
C PRO A 97 13.72 29.62 20.45
N LYS A 98 12.48 30.07 20.27
CA LYS A 98 11.90 31.18 21.05
C LYS A 98 11.55 30.76 22.48
#